data_AF-A0A9F5N192-F1
#
_entry.id   AF-A0A9F5N192-F1
#
_cell.length_a   1.000
_cell.length_b   1.000
_cell.length_c   1.000
_cell.angle_alpha   90.00
_cell.angle_beta   90.00
_cell.angle_gamma   90.00
#
_symmetry.space_group_name_H-M   'P 1'
#
loop_
_entity.id
_entity.type
_entity.pdbx_description
1 polymer ?
#
loop_
_entity_poly.entity_id
_entity_poly.type
_entity_poly.pdbx_seq_one_letter_code
_entity_poly.pdbx_strand_id
1 'polypeptide(L)'
;MYEVSLHICISSSVLICLGLVHHVCNLLMETAATCLDGDDKSNIKTTNIFIVSLLSILHRMLTCTANIVRLTLQAQKSGTGGDTQTAEDLLLINKPLTDLIGLLIQLLPSEDNDIYENASQCLSLLVQLYGGDTMDSMSPENMDSFAEVLQCKKEVKDQKLLLRIIKRLVSQLLLGFLNCIFRMPIN
;
A
#
# COMPACT_ATOMS: atom_id res chain seq x y z
N MET A 1 -10.97 29.43 -12.53
CA MET A 1 -9.53 29.20 -12.83
C MET A 1 -8.90 28.12 -11.96
N TYR A 2 -9.23 28.00 -10.66
CA TYR A 2 -8.65 26.98 -9.79
C TYR A 2 -9.07 25.54 -10.11
N GLU A 3 -10.32 25.29 -10.52
CA GLU A 3 -10.76 23.94 -10.90
C GLU A 3 -10.10 23.40 -12.16
N VAL A 4 -9.87 24.25 -13.16
CA VAL A 4 -9.27 23.83 -14.44
C VAL A 4 -7.79 23.46 -14.25
N SER A 5 -7.04 24.20 -13.41
CA SER A 5 -5.67 23.83 -13.04
C SER A 5 -5.61 22.55 -12.20
N LEU A 6 -6.60 22.31 -11.32
CA LEU A 6 -6.66 21.08 -10.53
C LEU A 6 -6.97 19.88 -11.44
N HIS A 7 -7.92 20.02 -12.36
CA HIS A 7 -8.29 18.99 -13.33
C HIS A 7 -7.13 18.62 -14.27
N ILE A 8 -6.37 19.61 -14.76
CA ILE A 8 -5.16 19.38 -15.59
C ILE A 8 -4.05 18.68 -14.80
N CYS A 9 -3.85 19.05 -13.53
CA CYS A 9 -2.85 18.42 -12.66
C CYS A 9 -3.24 16.97 -12.30
N ILE A 10 -4.54 16.72 -12.08
CA ILE A 10 -5.09 15.38 -11.87
C ILE A 10 -4.93 14.53 -13.14
N SER A 11 -5.34 15.02 -14.31
CA SER A 11 -5.21 14.28 -15.58
C SER A 11 -3.75 13.93 -15.92
N SER A 12 -2.80 14.85 -15.67
CA SER A 12 -1.36 14.61 -15.90
C SER A 12 -0.78 13.58 -14.91
N SER A 13 -1.26 13.56 -13.67
CA SER A 13 -0.80 12.63 -12.63
C SER A 13 -1.39 11.22 -12.79
N VAL A 14 -2.65 11.11 -13.26
CA VAL A 14 -3.32 9.84 -13.57
C VAL A 14 -2.65 9.12 -14.74
N LEU A 15 -2.23 9.86 -15.77
CA LEU A 15 -1.47 9.31 -16.92
C LEU A 15 -0.12 8.71 -16.50
N ILE A 16 0.56 9.32 -15.53
CA ILE A 16 1.81 8.79 -14.97
C ILE A 16 1.56 7.52 -14.15
N CYS A 17 0.41 7.41 -13.47
CA CYS A 17 0.07 6.22 -12.70
C CYS A 17 -0.24 5.01 -13.60
N LEU A 18 -0.94 5.21 -14.73
CA LEU A 18 -1.47 4.12 -15.56
C LEU A 18 -0.41 3.14 -16.10
N GLY A 19 0.73 3.64 -16.56
CA GLY A 19 1.80 2.81 -17.15
C GLY A 19 2.84 2.33 -16.15
N LEU A 20 2.91 2.96 -14.97
CA LEU A 20 4.00 2.77 -14.02
C LEU A 20 3.68 1.71 -12.95
N VAL A 21 2.40 1.47 -12.64
CA VAL A 21 1.96 0.52 -11.60
C VAL A 21 2.59 -0.85 -11.77
N HIS A 22 2.40 -1.47 -12.94
CA HIS A 22 2.88 -2.84 -13.17
C HIS A 22 4.41 -2.90 -13.17
N HIS A 23 5.08 -1.90 -13.74
CA HIS A 23 6.53 -1.82 -13.77
C HIS A 23 7.13 -1.67 -12.36
N VAL A 24 6.54 -0.80 -11.53
CA VAL A 24 6.97 -0.63 -10.13
C VAL A 24 6.70 -1.89 -9.32
N CYS A 25 5.56 -2.56 -9.52
CA CYS A 25 5.27 -3.82 -8.83
C CYS A 25 6.33 -4.88 -9.14
N ASN A 26 6.61 -5.11 -10.43
CA ASN A 26 7.57 -6.13 -10.85
C ASN A 26 8.98 -5.79 -10.37
N LEU A 27 9.44 -4.56 -10.59
CA LEU A 27 10.78 -4.13 -10.16
C LEU A 27 10.95 -4.23 -8.63
N LEU A 28 9.92 -3.88 -7.86
CA LEU A 28 9.99 -3.97 -6.40
C LEU A 28 10.00 -5.43 -5.93
N MET A 29 9.18 -6.30 -6.53
CA MET A 29 9.18 -7.74 -6.20
C MET A 29 10.52 -8.40 -6.55
N GLU A 30 11.04 -8.16 -7.76
CA GLU A 30 12.34 -8.70 -8.20
C GLU A 30 13.48 -8.19 -7.31
N THR A 31 13.53 -6.88 -7.04
CA THR A 31 14.59 -6.31 -6.22
C THR A 31 14.49 -6.79 -4.77
N ALA A 32 13.30 -6.83 -4.19
CA ALA A 32 13.15 -7.26 -2.82
C ALA A 32 13.45 -8.76 -2.64
N ALA A 33 13.14 -9.61 -3.62
CA ALA A 33 13.59 -11.00 -3.62
C ALA A 33 15.11 -11.11 -3.51
N THR A 34 15.87 -10.30 -4.26
CA THR A 34 17.34 -10.27 -4.15
C THR A 34 17.85 -9.74 -2.80
N CYS A 35 17.05 -8.93 -2.10
CA CYS A 35 17.40 -8.43 -0.77
C CYS A 35 17.16 -9.47 0.33
N LEU A 36 16.09 -10.26 0.21
CA LEU A 36 15.71 -11.28 1.18
C LEU A 36 16.56 -12.57 1.04
N ASP A 37 17.20 -12.79 -0.12
CA ASP A 37 18.01 -13.99 -0.43
C ASP A 37 19.47 -13.93 0.11
N GLY A 38 19.88 -12.84 0.77
CA GLY A 38 20.95 -12.83 1.78
C GLY A 38 22.42 -13.17 1.40
N ASP A 39 22.74 -13.60 0.19
CA ASP A 39 24.04 -14.27 -0.04
C ASP A 39 25.24 -13.32 -0.31
N ASP A 40 25.01 -12.03 -0.60
CA ASP A 40 26.07 -11.14 -1.10
C ASP A 40 26.15 -9.75 -0.42
N LYS A 41 26.87 -9.70 0.72
CA LYS A 41 26.99 -8.50 1.61
C LYS A 41 27.46 -7.20 0.95
N SER A 42 28.16 -7.28 -0.19
CA SER A 42 28.68 -6.09 -0.89
C SER A 42 27.61 -5.37 -1.73
N ASN A 43 26.59 -6.10 -2.21
CA ASN A 43 25.51 -5.57 -3.04
C ASN A 43 24.30 -5.06 -2.24
N ILE A 44 24.16 -5.48 -0.96
CA ILE A 44 23.02 -5.13 -0.10
C ILE A 44 22.81 -3.62 0.01
N LYS A 45 23.88 -2.81 0.16
CA LYS A 45 23.72 -1.35 0.27
C LYS A 45 23.14 -0.72 -1.01
N THR A 46 23.59 -1.17 -2.17
CA THR A 46 23.09 -0.67 -3.46
C THR A 46 21.65 -1.13 -3.68
N THR A 47 21.35 -2.38 -3.34
CA THR A 47 19.98 -2.93 -3.36
C THR A 47 19.05 -2.14 -2.44
N ASN A 48 19.47 -1.81 -1.21
CA ASN A 48 18.69 -1.01 -0.27
C ASN A 48 18.39 0.38 -0.83
N ILE A 49 19.38 1.07 -1.39
CA ILE A 49 19.17 2.39 -2.02
C ILE A 49 18.15 2.27 -3.16
N PHE A 50 18.20 1.20 -3.94
CA PHE A 50 17.26 0.96 -5.03
C PHE A 50 15.84 0.66 -4.50
N ILE A 51 15.72 -0.17 -3.47
CA ILE A 51 14.45 -0.45 -2.77
C ILE A 51 13.86 0.83 -2.20
N VAL A 52 14.64 1.64 -1.48
CA VAL A 52 14.18 2.93 -0.93
C VAL A 52 13.68 3.86 -2.04
N SER A 53 14.36 3.88 -3.19
CA SER A 53 13.94 4.67 -4.35
C SER A 53 12.61 4.18 -4.93
N LEU A 54 12.43 2.87 -5.08
CA LEU A 54 11.19 2.27 -5.56
C LEU A 54 10.03 2.47 -4.56
N LEU A 55 10.28 2.29 -3.27
CA LEU A 55 9.29 2.57 -2.21
C LEU A 55 8.90 4.05 -2.18
N SER A 56 9.83 4.97 -2.42
CA SER A 56 9.54 6.39 -2.53
C SER A 56 8.63 6.72 -3.72
N ILE A 57 8.81 6.05 -4.86
CA ILE A 57 7.93 6.17 -6.03
C ILE A 57 6.54 5.61 -5.70
N LEU A 58 6.48 4.41 -5.12
CA LEU A 58 5.23 3.78 -4.68
C LEU A 58 4.46 4.69 -3.71
N HIS A 59 5.14 5.25 -2.71
CA HIS A 59 4.52 6.15 -1.74
C HIS A 59 3.89 7.38 -2.42
N ARG A 60 4.57 7.98 -3.41
CA ARG A 60 4.04 9.11 -4.19
C ARG A 60 2.80 8.72 -4.98
N MET A 61 2.79 7.54 -5.61
CA MET A 61 1.63 7.02 -6.35
C MET A 61 0.43 6.80 -5.43
N LEU A 62 0.65 6.18 -4.26
CA LEU A 62 -0.38 5.95 -3.26
C LEU A 62 -0.92 7.27 -2.68
N THR A 63 -0.04 8.22 -2.39
CA THR A 63 -0.43 9.54 -1.89
C THR A 63 -1.26 10.32 -2.92
N CYS A 64 -0.87 10.27 -4.20
CA CYS A 64 -1.65 10.87 -5.28
C CYS A 64 -3.06 10.27 -5.34
N THR A 65 -3.15 8.94 -5.32
CA THR A 65 -4.42 8.20 -5.33
C THR A 65 -5.29 8.56 -4.12
N ALA A 66 -4.72 8.55 -2.91
CA ALA A 66 -5.44 8.90 -1.68
C ALA A 66 -5.94 10.34 -1.67
N ASN A 67 -5.17 11.28 -2.24
CA ASN A 67 -5.60 12.66 -2.35
C ASN A 67 -6.78 12.81 -3.31
N ILE A 68 -6.73 12.17 -4.48
CA ILE A 68 -7.84 12.21 -5.46
C ILE A 68 -9.11 11.60 -4.84
N VAL A 69 -9.01 10.39 -4.29
CA VAL A 69 -10.15 9.72 -3.63
C VAL A 69 -10.73 10.57 -2.50
N ARG A 70 -9.89 11.17 -1.66
CA ARG A 70 -10.34 12.04 -0.56
C ARG A 70 -11.05 13.29 -1.07
N LEU A 71 -10.50 13.96 -2.09
CA LEU A 71 -11.11 15.16 -2.68
C LEU A 71 -12.47 14.83 -3.30
N THR A 72 -12.57 13.73 -4.03
CA THR A 72 -13.82 13.24 -4.61
C THR A 72 -14.86 12.94 -3.53
N LEU A 73 -14.48 12.24 -2.46
CA LEU A 73 -15.38 11.94 -1.33
C LEU A 73 -15.83 13.21 -0.58
N GLN A 74 -14.96 14.22 -0.47
CA GLN A 74 -15.33 15.50 0.12
C GLN A 74 -16.33 16.27 -0.75
N ALA A 75 -16.10 16.32 -2.06
CA ALA A 75 -17.00 16.98 -3.02
C ALA A 75 -18.38 16.29 -3.11
N GLN A 76 -18.41 14.96 -2.95
CA GLN A 76 -19.66 14.22 -2.84
C GLN A 76 -20.44 14.61 -1.58
N LYS A 77 -19.77 14.70 -0.42
CA LYS A 77 -20.41 15.08 0.86
C LYS A 77 -20.94 16.50 0.87
N SER A 78 -20.33 17.43 0.12
CA SER A 78 -20.79 18.81 0.00
C SER A 78 -21.93 19.01 -1.01
N GLY A 79 -22.44 17.95 -1.64
CA GLY A 79 -23.53 18.03 -2.62
C GLY A 79 -23.11 18.63 -3.97
N THR A 80 -21.81 18.75 -4.22
CA THR A 80 -21.25 19.42 -5.41
C THR A 80 -21.11 18.45 -6.60
N GLY A 81 -21.57 17.19 -6.48
CA GLY A 81 -21.51 16.21 -7.56
C GLY A 81 -20.08 15.81 -7.92
N GLY A 82 -19.30 15.35 -6.92
CA GLY A 82 -17.94 14.84 -7.17
C GLY A 82 -17.94 13.67 -8.15
N ASP A 83 -16.97 13.65 -9.06
CA ASP A 83 -16.78 12.57 -10.04
C ASP A 83 -16.26 11.30 -9.35
N THR A 84 -17.19 10.53 -8.78
CA THR A 84 -16.92 9.26 -8.12
C THR A 84 -16.39 8.20 -9.08
N GLN A 85 -16.72 8.30 -10.37
CA GLN A 85 -16.30 7.34 -11.38
C GLN A 85 -14.78 7.43 -11.62
N THR A 86 -14.24 8.64 -11.79
CA THR A 86 -12.79 8.82 -11.96
C THR A 86 -11.98 8.30 -10.76
N ALA A 87 -12.52 8.46 -9.54
CA ALA A 87 -11.87 7.93 -8.34
C ALA A 87 -11.93 6.39 -8.27
N GLU A 88 -13.04 5.78 -8.68
CA GLU A 88 -13.19 4.34 -8.75
C GLU A 88 -12.29 3.72 -9.82
N ASP A 89 -12.27 4.29 -11.03
CA ASP A 89 -11.39 3.86 -12.13
C ASP A 89 -9.92 3.92 -11.69
N LEU A 90 -9.52 5.00 -11.01
CA LEU A 90 -8.17 5.14 -10.49
C LEU A 90 -7.81 4.07 -9.46
N LEU A 91 -8.74 3.70 -8.57
CA LEU A 91 -8.56 2.60 -7.63
C LEU A 91 -8.45 1.26 -8.37
N LEU A 92 -9.27 1.01 -9.40
CA LEU A 92 -9.21 -0.21 -10.19
C LEU A 92 -7.88 -0.36 -10.93
N ILE A 93 -7.38 0.72 -11.53
CA ILE A 93 -6.08 0.74 -12.24
C ILE A 93 -4.91 0.44 -11.30
N ASN A 94 -4.98 0.99 -10.09
CA ASN A 94 -3.94 0.83 -9.07
C ASN A 94 -4.15 -0.42 -8.19
N LYS A 95 -5.18 -1.23 -8.45
CA LYS A 95 -5.46 -2.46 -7.70
C LYS A 95 -4.26 -3.42 -7.63
N PRO A 96 -3.42 -3.61 -8.67
CA PRO A 96 -2.24 -4.49 -8.56
C PRO A 96 -1.25 -4.08 -7.46
N LEU A 97 -1.28 -2.83 -6.99
CA LEU A 97 -0.45 -2.41 -5.84
C LEU A 97 -0.79 -3.18 -4.55
N THR A 98 -1.98 -3.80 -4.45
CA THR A 98 -2.33 -4.63 -3.29
C THR A 98 -1.47 -5.89 -3.20
N ASP A 99 -0.95 -6.38 -4.31
CA ASP A 99 -0.10 -7.58 -4.33
C ASP A 99 1.24 -7.34 -3.60
N LEU A 100 1.63 -6.06 -3.46
CA LEU A 100 2.80 -5.65 -2.71
C LEU A 100 2.59 -5.68 -1.18
N ILE A 101 1.37 -5.90 -0.68
CA ILE A 101 1.10 -5.88 0.77
C ILE A 101 1.98 -6.90 1.51
N GLY A 102 2.04 -8.14 1.03
CA GLY A 102 2.89 -9.17 1.64
C GLY A 102 4.36 -8.80 1.63
N LEU A 103 4.85 -8.30 0.48
CA LEU A 103 6.23 -7.84 0.34
C LEU A 103 6.56 -6.70 1.31
N LEU A 104 5.69 -5.70 1.42
CA LEU A 104 5.88 -4.58 2.33
C LEU A 104 5.92 -5.03 3.79
N ILE A 105 5.14 -6.03 4.17
CA ILE A 105 5.17 -6.62 5.52
C ILE A 105 6.53 -7.27 5.77
N GLN A 106 7.04 -8.05 4.82
CA GLN A 106 8.35 -8.71 4.91
C GLN A 106 9.53 -7.73 4.90
N LEU A 107 9.35 -6.50 4.40
CA LEU A 107 10.36 -5.44 4.45
C LEU A 107 10.35 -4.66 5.79
N LEU A 108 9.33 -4.81 6.64
CA LEU A 108 9.26 -4.10 7.92
C LEU A 108 10.40 -4.46 8.89
N PRO A 109 10.87 -5.72 9.00
CA PRO A 109 11.99 -6.08 9.86
C PRO A 109 13.37 -5.59 9.40
N SER A 110 13.45 -4.84 8.29
CA SER A 110 14.71 -4.30 7.77
C SER A 110 15.51 -3.53 8.83
N GLU A 111 16.82 -3.78 8.89
CA GLU A 111 17.77 -2.99 9.69
C GLU A 111 17.89 -1.54 9.17
N ASP A 112 17.64 -1.35 7.87
CA ASP A 112 17.63 -0.04 7.24
C ASP A 112 16.33 0.72 7.59
N ASN A 113 16.48 1.83 8.32
CA ASN A 113 15.35 2.61 8.80
C ASN A 113 14.57 3.28 7.65
N ASP A 114 15.23 3.64 6.55
CA ASP A 114 14.55 4.26 5.41
C ASP A 114 13.63 3.24 4.72
N ILE A 115 14.06 1.98 4.64
CA ILE A 115 13.20 0.88 4.16
C ILE A 115 11.98 0.72 5.07
N TYR A 116 12.18 0.64 6.39
CA TYR A 116 11.08 0.51 7.35
C TYR A 116 10.09 1.68 7.26
N GLU A 117 10.57 2.92 7.24
CA GLU A 117 9.71 4.10 7.19
C GLU A 117 8.90 4.15 5.89
N ASN A 118 9.53 3.95 4.74
CA ASN A 118 8.81 3.98 3.47
C ASN A 118 7.86 2.79 3.34
N ALA A 119 8.25 1.58 3.76
CA ALA A 119 7.40 0.40 3.69
C ALA A 119 6.16 0.54 4.58
N SER A 120 6.33 0.98 5.84
CA SER A 120 5.22 1.16 6.78
C SER A 120 4.24 2.26 6.33
N GLN A 121 4.74 3.35 5.73
CA GLN A 121 3.89 4.39 5.16
C GLN A 121 3.11 3.90 3.94
N CYS A 122 3.77 3.20 3.00
CA CYS A 122 3.12 2.59 1.84
C CYS A 122 2.03 1.60 2.27
N LEU A 123 2.36 0.70 3.21
CA LEU A 123 1.43 -0.30 3.74
C LEU A 123 0.22 0.36 4.40
N SER A 124 0.45 1.40 5.21
CA SER A 124 -0.62 2.20 5.82
C SER A 124 -1.57 2.81 4.79
N LEU A 125 -1.05 3.35 3.67
CA LEU A 125 -1.88 3.91 2.61
C LEU A 125 -2.62 2.83 1.82
N LEU A 126 -1.98 1.70 1.51
CA LEU A 126 -2.61 0.58 0.81
C LEU A 126 -3.81 0.03 1.58
N VAL A 127 -3.66 -0.25 2.87
CA VAL A 127 -4.77 -0.73 3.72
C VAL A 127 -5.81 0.36 3.98
N GLN A 128 -5.50 1.62 3.68
CA GLN A 128 -6.46 2.73 3.71
C GLN A 128 -7.29 2.84 2.44
N LEU A 129 -6.67 2.63 1.29
CA LEU A 129 -7.29 2.78 -0.03
C LEU A 129 -8.10 1.54 -0.42
N TYR A 130 -7.49 0.36 -0.30
CA TYR A 130 -8.05 -0.88 -0.83
C TYR A 130 -8.66 -1.78 0.24
N GLY A 131 -8.45 -1.43 1.50
CA GLY A 131 -9.03 -2.16 2.63
C GLY A 131 -8.64 -3.63 2.63
N GLY A 132 -7.35 -3.96 2.81
CA GLY A 132 -6.89 -5.29 3.24
C GLY A 132 -7.43 -6.52 2.50
N ASP A 133 -7.90 -6.39 1.27
CA ASP A 133 -8.56 -7.46 0.47
C ASP A 133 -7.57 -8.50 -0.09
N THR A 134 -6.42 -8.67 0.56
CA THR A 134 -5.42 -9.66 0.19
C THR A 134 -5.43 -10.81 1.19
N MET A 135 -5.89 -11.98 0.72
CA MET A 135 -5.99 -13.21 1.52
C MET A 135 -4.64 -13.59 2.17
N ASP A 136 -3.51 -13.22 1.57
CA ASP A 136 -2.18 -13.59 2.05
C ASP A 136 -1.54 -12.59 3.02
N SER A 137 -2.19 -11.44 3.29
CA SER A 137 -1.63 -10.39 4.16
C SER A 137 -1.41 -10.81 5.62
N MET A 138 -2.06 -11.91 6.05
CA MET A 138 -1.96 -12.50 7.39
C MET A 138 -1.42 -13.93 7.35
N SER A 139 -0.59 -14.26 6.34
CA SER A 139 0.15 -15.52 6.32
C SER A 139 1.06 -15.66 7.55
N PRO A 140 1.48 -16.88 7.92
CA PRO A 140 2.40 -17.10 9.03
C PRO A 140 3.68 -16.25 8.92
N GLU A 141 4.27 -16.17 7.73
CA GLU A 141 5.50 -15.42 7.46
C GLU A 141 5.31 -13.91 7.70
N ASN A 142 4.16 -13.38 7.28
CA ASN A 142 3.81 -11.98 7.48
C ASN A 142 3.53 -11.68 8.96
N MET A 143 2.93 -12.64 9.68
CA MET A 143 2.69 -12.53 11.12
C MET A 143 3.98 -12.54 11.93
N ASP A 144 4.94 -13.38 11.54
CA ASP A 144 6.27 -13.41 12.15
C ASP A 144 6.99 -12.07 11.93
N SER A 145 6.91 -11.51 10.72
CA SER A 145 7.48 -10.18 10.41
C SER A 145 6.86 -9.08 11.30
N PHE A 146 5.54 -9.07 11.48
CA PHE A 146 4.90 -8.12 12.41
C PHE A 146 5.33 -8.32 13.86
N ALA A 147 5.42 -9.58 14.31
CA ALA A 147 5.80 -9.92 15.67
C ALA A 147 7.23 -9.47 15.97
N GLU A 148 8.17 -9.70 15.05
CA GLU A 148 9.55 -9.25 15.14
C GLU A 148 9.63 -7.73 15.29
N VAL A 149 8.98 -7.00 14.39
CA VAL A 149 9.03 -5.53 14.38
C VAL A 149 8.40 -4.95 15.64
N LEU A 150 7.29 -5.51 16.11
CA LEU A 150 6.64 -5.08 17.36
C LEU A 150 7.50 -5.31 18.60
N GLN A 151 8.32 -6.37 18.60
CA GLN A 151 9.27 -6.65 19.68
C GLN A 151 10.48 -5.70 19.64
N CYS A 152 10.95 -5.35 18.44
CA CYS A 152 12.14 -4.53 18.24
C CYS A 152 11.87 -3.02 18.37
N LYS A 153 10.73 -2.52 17.88
CA LYS A 153 10.40 -1.08 17.85
C LYS A 153 9.89 -0.62 19.22
N LYS A 154 10.63 0.31 19.84
CA LYS A 154 10.33 0.86 21.18
C LYS A 154 9.54 2.17 21.15
N GLU A 155 9.45 2.83 19.99
CA GLU A 155 8.73 4.09 19.86
C GLU A 155 7.21 3.86 19.81
N VAL A 156 6.47 4.53 20.70
CA VAL A 156 5.01 4.39 20.81
C VAL A 156 4.28 4.77 19.51
N LYS A 157 4.80 5.74 18.75
CA LYS A 157 4.22 6.17 17.46
C LYS A 157 4.22 5.02 16.43
N ASP A 158 5.30 4.25 16.41
CA ASP A 158 5.53 3.17 15.44
C ASP A 158 4.69 1.96 15.80
N GLN A 159 4.68 1.58 17.07
CA GLN A 159 3.80 0.52 17.57
C GLN A 159 2.32 0.85 17.31
N LYS A 160 1.89 2.09 17.53
CA LYS A 160 0.52 2.52 17.22
C LYS A 160 0.20 2.45 15.73
N LEU A 161 1.15 2.79 14.87
CA LEU A 161 0.99 2.67 13.42
C LEU A 161 0.82 1.21 13.02
N LEU A 162 1.71 0.33 13.46
CA LEU A 162 1.69 -1.11 13.18
C LEU A 162 0.39 -1.75 13.67
N LEU A 163 -0.01 -1.49 14.91
CA LEU A 163 -1.28 -2.00 15.46
C LEU A 163 -2.50 -1.48 14.69
N ARG A 164 -2.45 -0.25 14.18
CA ARG A 164 -3.52 0.29 13.33
C ARG A 164 -3.59 -0.43 11.98
N ILE A 165 -2.45 -0.75 11.39
CA ILE A 165 -2.36 -1.53 10.15
C ILE A 165 -2.92 -2.93 10.37
N ILE A 166 -2.41 -3.66 11.38
CA ILE A 166 -2.86 -5.02 11.73
C ILE A 166 -4.36 -5.03 12.01
N LYS A 167 -4.86 -4.09 12.81
CA LYS A 167 -6.31 -3.97 13.09
C LYS A 167 -7.12 -3.85 11.80
N ARG A 168 -6.67 -3.04 10.84
CA ARG A 168 -7.35 -2.89 9.55
C ARG A 168 -7.34 -4.18 8.75
N LEU A 169 -6.19 -4.84 8.62
CA LEU A 169 -6.08 -6.13 7.91
C LEU A 169 -7.03 -7.18 8.49
N VAL A 170 -7.02 -7.36 9.82
CA VAL A 170 -7.88 -8.33 10.52
C VAL A 170 -9.36 -7.99 10.37
N SER A 171 -9.74 -6.72 10.49
CA SER A 171 -11.15 -6.31 10.38
C SER A 171 -11.71 -6.63 8.99
N GLN A 172 -10.89 -6.50 7.94
CA GLN A 172 -11.30 -6.78 6.57
C GLN A 172 -11.37 -8.28 6.29
N LEU A 173 -10.43 -9.07 6.83
CA LEU A 173 -10.49 -10.53 6.76
C LEU A 173 -11.80 -11.04 7.36
N LEU A 174 -12.19 -10.54 8.54
CA LEU A 174 -13.46 -10.89 9.20
C LEU A 174 -14.69 -10.49 8.37
N LEU A 175 -14.69 -9.29 7.77
CA LEU A 175 -15.76 -8.86 6.86
C LEU A 175 -15.81 -9.72 5.59
N GLY A 176 -14.67 -10.10 5.04
CA GLY A 176 -14.54 -11.01 3.90
C GLY A 176 -15.09 -12.39 4.22
N PHE A 177 -14.76 -12.95 5.39
CA PHE A 177 -15.32 -14.21 5.88
C PHE A 177 -16.84 -14.14 6.07
N LEU A 178 -17.34 -13.08 6.70
CA LEU A 178 -18.78 -12.88 6.86
C LEU A 178 -19.48 -12.77 5.51
N ASN A 179 -18.95 -11.96 4.58
CA ASN A 179 -19.48 -11.85 3.23
C ASN A 179 -19.45 -13.20 2.49
N CYS A 180 -18.41 -14.02 2.63
CA CYS A 180 -18.39 -15.35 2.03
C CYS A 180 -19.45 -16.28 2.62
N ILE A 181 -19.64 -16.28 3.94
CA ILE A 181 -20.65 -17.09 4.61
C ILE A 181 -22.07 -16.64 4.21
N PHE A 182 -22.34 -15.34 4.15
CA PHE A 182 -23.66 -14.81 3.80
C PHE A 182 -23.96 -14.77 2.30
N ARG A 183 -22.94 -14.94 1.44
CA ARG A 183 -23.08 -14.95 -0.03
C ARG A 183 -23.03 -16.35 -0.63
N MET A 184 -22.90 -17.40 0.19
CA MET A 184 -23.14 -18.77 -0.27
C MET A 184 -24.63 -18.95 -0.59
N PRO A 185 -24.99 -19.35 -1.82
CA PRO A 185 -26.35 -19.77 -2.10
C PRO A 185 -26.61 -21.03 -1.27
N ILE A 186 -27.61 -20.98 -0.40
CA ILE A 186 -28.19 -22.18 0.18
C ILE A 186 -28.85 -22.91 -0.99
N ASN A 187 -28.19 -23.95 -1.51
CA ASN A 187 -28.80 -24.93 -2.41
C ASN A 187 -28.32 -26.32 -2.02
#